data_AF-A0A7S2NWT6-F1
#
_entry.id   AF-A0A7S2NWT6-F1
#
_cell.length_a   1.000
_cell.length_b   1.000
_cell.length_c   1.000
_cell.angle_alpha   90.00
_cell.angle_beta   90.00
_cell.angle_gamma   90.00
#
_symmetry.space_group_name_H-M   'P 1'
#
loop_
_entity.id
_entity.type
_entity.pdbx_description
1 polymer ?
#
loop_
_entity_poly.entity_id
_entity_poly.type
_entity_poly.pdbx_seq_one_letter_code
_entity_poly.pdbx_strand_id
1 'polypeptide(L)'
;RNAVGDSALVPAVQFNRPAAFVDLLLRAGVPCGANPYGLSALHFAAIFGTSPGAVTHLARRGAPADGQMDHGWSPPGTVSFIWSLPHRLWWSKSFFPVFFYHIKGATPIMLAAALGRFREADEFLACGADTTVRNARGLTAADLARLFDLPVEHVAVFRGQRLT
;
A
#
# COMPACT_ATOMS: atom_id res chain seq x y z
N ARG A 1 -16.90 6.88 -10.58
CA ARG A 1 -16.20 5.67 -10.08
C ARG A 1 -16.35 4.57 -11.13
N ASN A 2 -15.43 3.61 -11.23
CA ASN A 2 -15.56 2.44 -12.11
C ASN A 2 -16.41 1.33 -11.46
N ALA A 3 -16.53 0.16 -12.11
CA ALA A 3 -17.33 -0.97 -11.64
C ALA A 3 -16.88 -1.59 -10.30
N VAL A 4 -15.63 -1.36 -9.88
CA VAL A 4 -15.09 -1.81 -8.58
C VAL A 4 -15.06 -0.69 -7.53
N GLY A 5 -15.60 0.48 -7.86
CA GLY A 5 -15.71 1.62 -6.95
C GLY A 5 -14.51 2.56 -6.96
N ASP A 6 -13.52 2.37 -7.84
CA ASP A 6 -12.35 3.24 -7.91
C ASP A 6 -12.65 4.58 -8.56
N SER A 7 -12.00 5.65 -8.10
CA SER A 7 -12.00 6.94 -8.78
C SER A 7 -10.95 6.98 -9.90
N ALA A 8 -10.98 8.03 -10.73
CA ALA A 8 -9.99 8.20 -11.81
C ALA A 8 -8.54 8.35 -11.29
N LEU A 9 -8.34 8.55 -9.98
CA LEU A 9 -7.02 8.60 -9.36
C LEU A 9 -6.31 7.24 -9.39
N VAL A 10 -7.04 6.14 -9.21
CA VAL A 10 -6.45 4.79 -9.22
C VAL A 10 -5.76 4.46 -10.55
N PRO A 11 -6.42 4.57 -11.72
CA PRO A 11 -5.74 4.34 -12.99
C PRO A 11 -4.63 5.37 -13.25
N ALA A 12 -4.77 6.62 -12.81
CA ALA A 12 -3.69 7.61 -12.94
C ALA A 12 -2.43 7.17 -12.19
N VAL A 13 -2.58 6.65 -10.97
CA VAL A 13 -1.50 6.10 -10.14
C VAL A 13 -0.94 4.81 -10.72
N GLN A 14 -1.80 3.86 -11.08
CA GLN A 14 -1.45 2.56 -11.64
C GLN A 14 -0.64 2.68 -12.94
N PHE A 15 -1.00 3.61 -13.82
CA PHE A 15 -0.28 3.88 -15.06
C PHE A 15 0.85 4.91 -14.88
N ASN A 16 1.25 5.20 -13.64
CA ASN A 16 2.31 6.13 -13.26
C ASN A 16 2.24 7.47 -14.03
N ARG A 17 1.05 8.05 -14.11
CA ARG A 17 0.85 9.36 -14.74
C ARG A 17 1.60 10.43 -13.94
N PRO A 18 2.04 11.53 -14.59
CA PRO A 18 2.78 12.59 -13.91
C PRO A 18 2.04 13.11 -12.69
N ALA A 19 2.77 13.51 -11.64
CA ALA A 19 2.21 14.07 -10.42
C ALA A 19 1.26 15.25 -10.69
N ALA A 20 1.57 16.09 -11.68
CA ALA A 20 0.70 17.19 -12.13
C ALA A 20 -0.66 16.72 -12.65
N PHE A 21 -0.73 15.54 -13.29
CA PHE A 21 -1.99 14.96 -13.75
C PHE A 21 -2.83 14.46 -12.57
N VAL A 22 -2.20 13.84 -11.58
CA VAL A 22 -2.85 13.43 -10.32
C VAL A 22 -3.39 14.66 -9.58
N ASP A 23 -2.60 15.73 -9.49
CA ASP A 23 -3.00 16.99 -8.87
C ASP A 23 -4.17 17.67 -9.62
N LEU A 24 -4.18 17.62 -10.95
CA LEU A 24 -5.30 18.11 -11.76
C LEU A 24 -6.60 17.38 -11.43
N LEU A 25 -6.56 16.03 -11.34
CA LEU A 25 -7.74 15.24 -10.95
C LEU A 25 -8.22 15.60 -9.54
N LEU A 26 -7.30 15.79 -8.60
CA LEU A 26 -7.61 16.20 -7.24
C LEU A 26 -8.23 17.61 -7.18
N ARG A 27 -7.72 18.56 -7.97
CA ARG A 27 -8.29 19.92 -8.10
C ARG A 27 -9.69 19.90 -8.74
N ALA A 28 -9.94 18.96 -9.65
CA ALA A 28 -11.25 18.75 -10.26
C ALA A 28 -12.28 18.10 -9.30
N GLY A 29 -11.93 17.84 -8.03
CA GLY A 29 -12.83 17.28 -7.04
C GLY A 29 -12.99 15.75 -7.15
N VAL A 30 -12.09 15.06 -7.86
CA VAL A 30 -12.13 13.60 -7.91
C VAL A 30 -11.86 13.04 -6.49
N PRO A 31 -12.72 12.16 -5.95
CA PRO A 31 -12.58 11.67 -4.59
C PRO A 31 -11.32 10.80 -4.42
N CYS A 32 -10.56 11.07 -3.35
CA CYS A 32 -9.33 10.38 -2.98
C CYS A 32 -9.50 9.32 -1.87
N GLY A 33 -10.73 9.14 -1.37
CA GLY A 33 -11.06 8.12 -0.37
C GLY A 33 -10.94 6.69 -0.90
N ALA A 34 -11.05 5.72 0.00
CA ALA A 34 -10.99 4.30 -0.34
C ALA A 34 -12.19 3.83 -1.18
N ASN A 35 -11.99 2.72 -1.88
CA ASN A 35 -13.04 1.92 -2.49
C ASN A 35 -13.69 0.99 -1.43
N PRO A 36 -14.74 0.24 -1.78
CA PRO A 36 -15.44 -0.66 -0.85
C PRO A 36 -14.57 -1.76 -0.21
N TYR A 37 -13.36 -2.00 -0.73
CA TYR A 37 -12.41 -2.99 -0.22
C TYR A 37 -11.32 -2.34 0.67
N GLY A 38 -11.49 -1.08 1.07
CA GLY A 38 -10.52 -0.32 1.86
C GLY A 38 -9.29 0.13 1.07
N LEU A 39 -9.21 -0.14 -0.24
CA LEU A 39 -8.09 0.27 -1.08
C LEU A 39 -8.27 1.73 -1.50
N SER A 40 -7.27 2.55 -1.20
CA SER A 40 -7.16 3.94 -1.64
C SER A 40 -6.12 4.08 -2.75
N ALA A 41 -6.07 5.24 -3.42
CA ALA A 41 -5.02 5.54 -4.40
C ALA A 41 -3.60 5.41 -3.80
N LEU A 42 -3.43 5.61 -2.49
CA LEU A 42 -2.15 5.40 -1.79
C LEU A 42 -1.74 3.92 -1.74
N HIS A 43 -2.68 2.99 -1.58
CA HIS A 43 -2.38 1.55 -1.66
C HIS A 43 -1.85 1.19 -3.05
N PHE A 44 -2.52 1.67 -4.08
CA PHE A 44 -2.10 1.43 -5.46
C PHE A 44 -0.76 2.09 -5.77
N ALA A 45 -0.46 3.26 -5.18
CA ALA A 45 0.83 3.91 -5.34
C ALA A 45 1.97 3.01 -4.83
N ALA A 46 1.79 2.43 -3.64
CA ALA A 46 2.74 1.48 -3.08
C ALA A 46 2.85 0.18 -3.90
N ILE A 47 1.73 -0.34 -4.42
CA ILE A 47 1.73 -1.57 -5.25
C ILE A 47 2.52 -1.36 -6.54
N PHE A 48 2.22 -0.27 -7.26
CA PHE A 48 2.74 -0.03 -8.61
C PHE A 48 4.05 0.77 -8.63
N GLY A 49 4.51 1.30 -7.49
CA GLY A 49 5.75 2.07 -7.41
C GLY A 49 5.62 3.44 -8.09
N THR A 50 4.55 4.17 -7.80
CA THR A 50 4.22 5.46 -8.44
C THR A 50 5.15 6.58 -7.95
N SER A 51 5.31 7.64 -8.75
CA SER A 51 6.15 8.79 -8.38
C SER A 51 5.87 9.36 -6.97
N PRO A 52 6.91 9.70 -6.19
CA PRO A 52 6.78 10.29 -4.84
C PRO A 52 5.85 11.52 -4.81
N GLY A 53 5.94 12.39 -5.83
CA GLY A 53 5.06 13.56 -5.92
C GLY A 53 3.57 13.22 -6.00
N ALA A 54 3.19 12.11 -6.62
CA ALA A 54 1.79 11.66 -6.63
C ALA A 54 1.33 11.26 -5.23
N VAL A 55 2.18 10.58 -4.45
CA VAL A 55 1.92 10.23 -3.05
C VAL A 55 1.70 11.51 -2.23
N THR A 56 2.59 12.50 -2.37
CA THR A 56 2.46 13.80 -1.69
C THR A 56 1.14 14.51 -2.01
N HIS A 57 0.74 14.58 -3.29
CA HIS A 57 -0.52 15.22 -3.68
C HIS A 57 -1.75 14.50 -3.12
N LEU A 58 -1.77 13.16 -3.20
CA LEU A 58 -2.86 12.35 -2.66
C LEU A 58 -3.01 12.55 -1.15
N ALA A 59 -1.91 12.46 -0.42
CA ALA A 59 -1.92 12.56 1.03
C ALA A 59 -2.31 13.97 1.52
N ARG A 60 -1.80 15.04 0.88
CA ARG A 60 -2.21 16.43 1.17
C ARG A 60 -3.71 16.68 0.97
N ARG A 61 -4.37 15.87 0.14
CA ARG A 61 -5.81 15.92 -0.10
C ARG A 61 -6.61 14.98 0.79
N GLY A 62 -6.00 14.42 1.84
CA GLY A 62 -6.67 13.58 2.81
C GLY A 62 -6.92 12.14 2.33
N ALA A 63 -6.15 11.66 1.35
CA ALA A 63 -6.18 10.23 1.05
C ALA A 63 -5.77 9.43 2.31
N PRO A 64 -6.51 8.37 2.68
CA PRO A 64 -6.30 7.69 3.96
C PRO A 64 -4.95 6.95 3.95
N ALA A 65 -3.98 7.51 4.69
CA ALA A 65 -2.62 6.99 4.81
C ALA A 65 -2.54 5.72 5.68
N ASP A 66 -3.45 5.59 6.64
CA ASP A 66 -3.54 4.45 7.56
C ASP A 66 -4.77 3.57 7.29
N GLY A 67 -5.46 3.82 6.17
CA GLY A 67 -6.57 2.97 5.75
C GLY A 67 -6.09 1.54 5.57
N GLN A 68 -6.77 0.58 6.19
CA GLN A 68 -6.43 -0.83 6.06
C GLN A 68 -7.28 -1.46 4.96
N MET A 69 -6.65 -2.18 4.04
CA MET A 69 -7.39 -2.92 3.02
C MET A 69 -8.11 -4.14 3.62
N ASP A 70 -9.38 -4.31 3.29
CA ASP A 70 -10.14 -5.51 3.59
C ASP A 70 -10.83 -6.02 2.32
N HIS A 71 -10.28 -7.09 1.77
CA HIS A 71 -10.85 -7.71 0.59
C HIS A 71 -12.08 -8.56 0.89
N GLY A 72 -12.33 -8.97 2.15
CA GLY A 72 -13.42 -9.90 2.47
C GLY A 72 -13.47 -11.13 1.54
N TRP A 73 -14.68 -11.60 1.23
CA TRP A 73 -14.95 -12.63 0.20
C TRP A 73 -15.27 -12.01 -1.18
N SER A 74 -14.54 -10.96 -1.56
CA SER A 74 -14.64 -10.35 -2.90
C SER A 74 -13.81 -11.12 -3.93
N PRO A 75 -13.97 -10.88 -5.26
CA PRO A 75 -13.10 -11.50 -6.26
C PRO A 75 -11.60 -11.25 -6.00
N PRO A 76 -11.13 -10.01 -5.68
CA PRO A 76 -9.74 -9.81 -5.25
C PRO A 76 -9.35 -10.56 -3.98
N GLY A 77 -10.28 -10.68 -3.01
CA GLY A 77 -10.07 -11.44 -1.78
C GLY A 77 -9.89 -12.95 -2.03
N THR A 78 -10.70 -13.51 -2.93
CA THR A 78 -10.60 -14.90 -3.36
C THR A 78 -9.28 -15.16 -4.07
N VAL A 79 -8.84 -14.25 -4.95
CA VAL A 79 -7.51 -14.33 -5.56
C VAL A 79 -6.44 -14.33 -4.47
N SER A 80 -6.42 -13.34 -3.58
CA SER A 80 -5.47 -13.30 -2.46
C SER A 80 -5.48 -14.59 -1.63
N PHE A 81 -6.65 -15.17 -1.38
CA PHE A 81 -6.76 -16.44 -0.67
C PHE A 81 -6.11 -17.59 -1.43
N ILE A 82 -6.45 -17.77 -2.72
CA ILE A 82 -5.91 -18.82 -3.58
C ILE A 82 -4.38 -18.72 -3.67
N TRP A 83 -3.86 -17.52 -3.93
CA TRP A 83 -2.42 -17.30 -4.03
C TRP A 83 -1.68 -17.53 -2.71
N SER A 84 -2.35 -17.39 -1.57
CA SER A 84 -1.77 -17.71 -0.25
C SER A 84 -1.74 -19.20 0.10
N LEU A 85 -2.47 -20.06 -0.63
CA LEU A 85 -2.59 -21.48 -0.33
C LEU A 85 -1.24 -22.20 -0.25
N PRO A 86 -0.25 -21.94 -1.13
CA PRO A 86 1.02 -22.63 -1.04
C PRO A 86 1.79 -22.37 0.25
N HIS A 87 1.66 -21.16 0.81
CA HIS A 87 2.23 -20.83 2.12
C HIS A 87 1.43 -21.47 3.26
N ARG A 88 0.08 -21.45 3.17
CA ARG A 88 -0.81 -22.03 4.18
C ARG A 88 -0.67 -23.54 4.33
N LEU A 89 -0.59 -24.25 3.21
CA LEU A 89 -0.67 -25.71 3.16
C LEU A 89 0.70 -26.38 3.19
N TRP A 90 1.71 -25.74 2.57
CA TRP A 90 3.04 -26.34 2.39
C TRP A 90 4.18 -25.43 2.86
N TRP A 91 3.88 -24.34 3.58
CA TRP A 91 4.89 -23.42 4.10
C TRP A 91 5.86 -22.88 3.02
N SER A 92 5.35 -22.68 1.80
CA SER A 92 6.13 -22.09 0.72
C SER A 92 6.71 -20.75 1.15
N LYS A 93 8.02 -20.57 0.94
CA LYS A 93 8.75 -19.31 1.19
C LYS A 93 8.81 -18.42 -0.06
N SER A 94 8.13 -18.79 -1.14
CA SER A 94 8.08 -17.98 -2.35
C SER A 94 7.36 -16.66 -2.08
N PHE A 95 7.77 -15.61 -2.80
CA PHE A 95 7.30 -14.24 -2.59
C PHE A 95 5.76 -14.12 -2.55
N PHE A 96 5.07 -14.50 -3.63
CA PHE A 96 3.62 -14.29 -3.73
C PHE A 96 2.80 -15.06 -2.68
N PRO A 97 3.06 -16.35 -2.40
CA PRO A 97 2.37 -17.06 -1.32
C PRO A 97 2.52 -16.40 0.05
N VAL A 98 3.73 -15.96 0.42
CA VAL A 98 4.00 -15.26 1.68
C VAL A 98 3.29 -13.90 1.67
N PHE A 99 3.44 -13.13 0.58
CA PHE A 99 2.81 -11.82 0.39
C PHE A 99 1.30 -11.88 0.59
N PHE A 100 0.59 -12.67 -0.22
CA PHE A 100 -0.87 -12.75 -0.12
C PHE A 100 -1.38 -13.35 1.19
N TYR A 101 -0.57 -14.15 1.88
CA TYR A 101 -0.92 -14.66 3.21
C TYR A 101 -0.88 -13.57 4.30
N HIS A 102 0.11 -12.67 4.23
CA HIS A 102 0.40 -11.70 5.28
C HIS A 102 -0.21 -10.32 5.06
N ILE A 103 -0.57 -9.92 3.83
CA ILE A 103 -0.99 -8.54 3.53
C ILE A 103 -2.43 -8.18 3.94
N LYS A 104 -3.25 -9.12 4.42
CA LYS A 104 -4.63 -8.80 4.82
C LYS A 104 -4.63 -7.69 5.90
N GLY A 105 -5.38 -6.61 5.70
CA GLY A 105 -5.38 -5.45 6.60
C GLY A 105 -4.15 -4.56 6.48
N ALA A 106 -3.36 -4.69 5.41
CA ALA A 106 -2.19 -3.83 5.21
C ALA A 106 -2.61 -2.38 4.94
N THR A 107 -1.85 -1.45 5.49
CA THR A 107 -1.87 -0.03 5.10
C THR A 107 -0.99 0.21 3.86
N PRO A 108 -1.08 1.37 3.20
CA PRO A 108 -0.17 1.76 2.12
C PRO A 108 1.32 1.58 2.46
N ILE A 109 1.75 2.03 3.65
CA ILE A 109 3.15 1.92 4.07
C ILE A 109 3.59 0.47 4.32
N MET A 110 2.67 -0.41 4.74
CA MET A 110 2.94 -1.85 4.86
C MET A 110 3.15 -2.52 3.50
N LEU A 111 2.38 -2.12 2.49
CA LEU A 111 2.59 -2.61 1.11
C LEU A 111 3.92 -2.09 0.55
N ALA A 112 4.26 -0.82 0.82
CA ALA A 112 5.56 -0.26 0.46
C ALA A 112 6.71 -1.04 1.10
N ALA A 113 6.58 -1.44 2.37
CA ALA A 113 7.56 -2.27 3.07
C ALA A 113 7.72 -3.66 2.43
N ALA A 114 6.61 -4.34 2.16
CA ALA A 114 6.63 -5.68 1.55
C ALA A 114 7.17 -5.70 0.11
N LEU A 115 7.07 -4.56 -0.60
CA LEU A 115 7.49 -4.42 -2.00
C LEU A 115 8.82 -3.65 -2.16
N GLY A 116 9.46 -3.22 -1.07
CA GLY A 116 10.72 -2.48 -1.09
C GLY A 116 10.64 -1.09 -1.75
N ARG A 117 9.55 -0.35 -1.49
CA ARG A 117 9.32 1.00 -2.03
C ARG A 117 9.82 2.10 -1.09
N PHE A 118 11.14 2.20 -0.92
CA PHE A 118 11.76 3.14 0.05
C PHE A 118 11.44 4.61 -0.24
N ARG A 119 11.54 5.02 -1.51
CA ARG A 119 11.30 6.41 -1.92
C ARG A 119 9.86 6.86 -1.65
N GLU A 120 8.91 5.95 -1.79
CA GLU A 120 7.50 6.22 -1.49
C GLU A 120 7.24 6.15 0.02
N ALA A 121 7.93 5.27 0.74
CA ALA A 121 7.87 5.17 2.19
C ALA A 121 8.21 6.49 2.86
N ASP A 122 9.25 7.20 2.40
CA ASP A 122 9.62 8.52 2.92
C ASP A 122 8.48 9.54 2.76
N GLU A 123 7.77 9.52 1.63
CA GLU A 123 6.61 10.40 1.41
C GLU A 123 5.40 9.99 2.25
N PHE A 124 5.12 8.69 2.41
CA PHE A 124 4.07 8.21 3.31
C PHE A 124 4.33 8.70 4.74
N LEU A 125 5.58 8.59 5.22
CA LEU A 125 6.00 9.07 6.54
C LEU A 125 5.93 10.59 6.66
N ALA A 126 6.38 11.33 5.64
CA ALA A 126 6.29 12.80 5.60
C ALA A 126 4.84 13.28 5.66
N CYS A 127 3.90 12.46 5.21
CA CYS A 127 2.47 12.72 5.26
C CYS A 127 1.78 12.21 6.54
N GLY A 128 2.54 11.70 7.50
CA GLY A 128 2.01 11.29 8.81
C GLY A 128 1.45 9.87 8.87
N ALA A 129 1.83 8.97 7.95
CA ALA A 129 1.46 7.56 8.07
C ALA A 129 2.00 6.95 9.38
N ASP A 130 1.13 6.28 10.13
CA ASP A 130 1.46 5.66 11.40
C ASP A 130 2.11 4.29 11.20
N THR A 131 3.39 4.18 11.57
CA THR A 131 4.17 2.95 11.47
C THR A 131 3.81 1.90 12.53
N THR A 132 3.03 2.27 13.53
CA THR A 132 2.65 1.39 14.65
C THR A 132 1.38 0.57 14.39
N VAL A 133 0.62 0.92 13.35
CA VAL A 133 -0.55 0.17 12.90
C VAL A 133 -0.18 -1.28 12.63
N ARG A 134 -1.09 -2.19 12.94
CA ARG A 134 -0.92 -3.63 12.73
C ARG A 134 -1.97 -4.17 11.77
N ASN A 135 -1.54 -4.97 10.80
CA ASN A 135 -2.45 -5.65 9.89
C ASN A 135 -3.18 -6.81 10.57
N ALA A 136 -3.99 -7.57 9.82
CA ALA A 136 -4.76 -8.69 10.35
C ALA A 136 -3.89 -9.87 10.83
N ARG A 137 -2.58 -9.84 10.59
CA ARG A 137 -1.60 -10.79 11.13
C ARG A 137 -0.81 -10.24 12.31
N GLY A 138 -1.15 -9.05 12.80
CA GLY A 138 -0.44 -8.40 13.89
C GLY A 138 0.91 -7.79 13.49
N LEU A 139 1.21 -7.69 12.18
CA LEU A 139 2.49 -7.20 11.67
C LEU A 139 2.42 -5.69 11.39
N THR A 140 3.48 -4.99 11.77
CA THR A 140 3.74 -3.59 11.39
C THR A 140 4.42 -3.50 10.03
N ALA A 141 4.59 -2.28 9.49
CA ALA A 141 5.38 -2.07 8.27
C ALA A 141 6.82 -2.58 8.43
N ALA A 142 7.47 -2.32 9.57
CA ALA A 142 8.82 -2.80 9.84
C ALA A 142 8.90 -4.34 9.98
N ASP A 143 7.85 -5.00 10.46
CA ASP A 143 7.82 -6.47 10.55
C ASP A 143 7.69 -7.10 9.16
N LEU A 144 6.86 -6.50 8.30
CA LEU A 144 6.78 -6.92 6.88
C LEU A 144 8.09 -6.67 6.15
N ALA A 145 8.77 -5.54 6.40
CA ALA A 145 10.08 -5.30 5.80
C ALA A 145 11.08 -6.42 6.14
N ARG A 146 11.12 -6.86 7.42
CA ARG A 146 11.97 -7.99 7.83
C ARG A 146 11.52 -9.31 7.21
N LEU A 147 10.20 -9.54 7.12
CA LEU A 147 9.65 -10.77 6.54
C LEU A 147 10.06 -10.97 5.08
N PHE A 148 10.23 -9.89 4.32
CA PHE A 148 10.68 -9.92 2.93
C PHE A 148 12.19 -9.71 2.77
N ASP A 149 12.96 -9.95 3.85
CA ASP A 149 14.42 -9.91 3.86
C ASP A 149 15.01 -8.58 3.38
N LEU A 150 14.35 -7.47 3.71
CA LEU A 150 14.89 -6.16 3.39
C LEU A 150 16.12 -5.83 4.24
N PRO A 151 17.11 -5.11 3.68
CA PRO A 151 18.28 -4.65 4.42
C PRO A 151 17.90 -3.86 5.69
N VAL A 152 18.72 -3.98 6.74
CA VAL A 152 18.41 -3.43 8.08
C VAL A 152 18.23 -1.91 8.05
N GLU A 153 19.02 -1.23 7.22
CA GLU A 153 18.92 0.21 6.95
C GLU A 153 17.53 0.60 6.43
N HIS A 154 16.96 -0.21 5.55
CA HIS A 154 15.64 0.04 5.00
C HIS A 154 14.52 -0.31 5.98
N VAL A 155 14.74 -1.29 6.86
CA VAL A 155 13.79 -1.61 7.95
C VAL A 155 13.65 -0.43 8.92
N ALA A 156 14.71 0.35 9.14
CA ALA A 156 14.68 1.52 10.02
C ALA A 156 13.73 2.61 9.52
N VAL A 157 13.65 2.82 8.20
CA VAL A 157 12.69 3.76 7.56
C VAL A 157 11.27 3.43 8.01
N PHE A 158 10.88 2.15 7.95
CA PHE A 158 9.53 1.71 8.33
C PHE A 158 9.27 1.69 9.85
N ARG A 159 10.25 2.06 10.68
CA ARG A 159 10.07 2.35 12.11
C ARG A 159 9.88 3.85 12.38
N GLY A 160 9.89 4.69 11.34
CA GLY A 160 9.88 6.16 11.47
C GLY A 160 11.25 6.74 11.85
N GLN A 161 12.33 5.96 11.77
CA GLN A 161 13.68 6.43 12.03
C GLN A 161 14.28 6.94 10.72
N ARG A 162 14.52 8.26 10.59
CA ARG A 162 15.23 8.80 9.43
C ARG A 162 16.69 8.36 9.47
N LEU A 163 17.18 7.79 8.37
CA LEU A 163 18.60 7.58 8.16
C LEU A 163 19.25 8.96 8.04
N THR A 164 20.02 9.37 9.05
CA THR A 164 20.83 10.60 9.07
C THR A 164 22.12 10.42 8.29
#